data_AF-A0A838MI78-F1
#
_entry.id   AF-A0A838MI78-F1
#
_cell.length_a   1.000
_cell.length_b   1.000
_cell.length_c   1.000
_cell.angle_alpha   90.00
_cell.angle_beta   90.00
_cell.angle_gamma   90.00
#
_symmetry.space_group_name_H-M   'P 1'
#
loop_
_entity.id
_entity.type
_entity.pdbx_description
1 polymer ?
#
loop_
_entity_poly.entity_id
_entity_poly.type
_entity_poly.pdbx_seq_one_letter_code
_entity_poly.pdbx_strand_id
1 'polypeptide(L)'
;MEIEVDYNPTPSTSFFISVSVNDTEAISFDYTTKAHRIIRQVLVDKKSFPINQMITSEWDTLVLKDGKFVQKYHVKWIDMDKRDWCNDEIWETVKEQPISKELTENLLRYSRIVSDNYKFLHKFSDEVKSFEQLLSKEMAKFLG
;
A
#
# COMPACT_ATOMS: atom_id res chain seq x y z
N MET A 1 -0.81 5.88 12.87
CA MET A 1 -0.45 4.86 11.84
C MET A 1 -0.37 5.58 10.51
N GLU A 2 0.67 5.30 9.71
CA GLU A 2 0.79 5.84 8.36
C GLU A 2 0.45 4.75 7.35
N ILE A 3 -0.52 5.01 6.48
CA ILE A 3 -1.05 4.05 5.52
C ILE A 3 -0.97 4.69 4.13
N GLU A 4 -0.37 3.97 3.20
CA GLU A 4 -0.35 4.29 1.78
C GLU A 4 -1.38 3.42 1.07
N VAL A 5 -2.25 4.05 0.27
CA VAL A 5 -3.25 3.36 -0.55
C VAL A 5 -3.11 3.82 -1.98
N ASP A 6 -2.90 2.90 -2.90
CA ASP A 6 -2.92 3.22 -4.33
C ASP A 6 -4.28 3.79 -4.72
N TYR A 7 -4.26 4.92 -5.42
CA TYR A 7 -5.44 5.63 -5.87
C TYR A 7 -6.12 4.87 -7.01
N ASN A 8 -7.02 3.97 -6.62
CA ASN A 8 -7.78 3.10 -7.51
C ASN A 8 -9.28 3.25 -7.20
N PRO A 9 -9.92 4.34 -7.65
CA PRO A 9 -11.33 4.59 -7.37
C PRO A 9 -12.25 3.54 -8.01
N THR A 10 -13.49 3.48 -7.54
CA THR A 10 -14.55 2.64 -8.10
C THR A 10 -14.69 2.94 -9.61
N PRO A 11 -14.78 1.92 -10.49
CA PRO A 11 -15.11 0.51 -10.22
C PRO A 11 -13.91 -0.44 -10.01
N SER A 12 -12.70 0.05 -9.74
CA SER A 12 -11.50 -0.80 -9.60
C SER A 12 -11.72 -1.99 -8.66
N THR A 13 -11.27 -3.17 -9.06
CA THR A 13 -11.33 -4.42 -8.26
C THR A 13 -9.98 -4.80 -7.65
N SER A 14 -8.96 -3.97 -7.83
CA SER A 14 -7.62 -4.16 -7.30
C SER A 14 -7.29 -3.11 -6.24
N PHE A 15 -6.36 -3.45 -5.36
CA PHE A 15 -5.78 -2.52 -4.41
C PHE A 15 -4.32 -2.89 -4.13
N PHE A 16 -3.55 -1.89 -3.73
CA PHE A 16 -2.30 -2.07 -3.03
C PHE A 16 -2.32 -1.13 -1.84
N ILE A 17 -2.06 -1.66 -0.65
CA ILE A 17 -2.09 -0.92 0.60
C ILE A 17 -0.77 -1.21 1.31
N SER A 18 0.02 -0.19 1.62
CA SER A 18 1.25 -0.33 2.40
C SER A 18 1.13 0.35 3.75
N VAL A 19 1.73 -0.26 4.77
CA VAL A 19 1.83 0.31 6.11
C VAL A 19 3.25 0.23 6.60
N SER A 20 3.81 1.38 6.96
CA SER A 20 5.14 1.47 7.57
C SER A 20 5.16 0.80 8.94
N VAL A 21 6.09 -0.13 9.13
CA VAL A 21 6.42 -0.74 10.42
C VAL A 21 7.43 0.14 11.15
N ASN A 22 8.42 0.65 10.41
CA ASN A 22 9.44 1.62 10.83
C ASN A 22 10.02 2.31 9.58
N ASP A 23 11.07 3.11 9.75
CA ASP A 23 11.71 3.89 8.66
C ASP A 23 12.31 3.04 7.52
N THR A 24 12.49 1.74 7.76
CA THR A 24 13.16 0.81 6.84
C THR A 24 12.33 -0.42 6.52
N GLU A 25 11.10 -0.53 7.04
CA GLU A 25 10.27 -1.71 6.87
C GLU A 25 8.80 -1.34 6.66
N ALA A 26 8.16 -2.05 5.74
CA ALA A 26 6.74 -1.92 5.47
C ALA A 26 6.09 -3.29 5.29
N ILE A 27 4.78 -3.35 5.58
CA ILE A 27 3.93 -4.47 5.23
C ILE A 27 2.92 -3.99 4.20
N SER A 28 2.90 -4.66 3.06
CA SER A 28 2.00 -4.33 1.97
C SER A 28 1.01 -5.46 1.72
N PHE A 29 -0.24 -5.09 1.45
CA PHE A 29 -1.34 -5.96 1.08
C PHE A 29 -1.60 -5.74 -0.41
N ASP A 30 -1.19 -6.72 -1.21
CA ASP A 30 -1.20 -6.69 -2.67
C ASP A 30 -2.38 -7.53 -3.18
N TYR A 31 -3.29 -6.87 -3.88
CA TYR A 31 -4.34 -7.51 -4.66
C TYR A 31 -4.41 -6.87 -6.04
N THR A 32 -3.30 -6.96 -6.77
CA THR A 32 -3.12 -6.44 -8.13
C THR A 32 -3.04 -7.58 -9.14
N THR A 33 -2.90 -7.25 -10.43
CA THR A 33 -2.68 -8.25 -11.48
C THR A 33 -1.40 -9.06 -11.30
N LYS A 34 -0.41 -8.53 -10.58
CA LYS A 34 0.87 -9.20 -10.32
C LYS A 34 0.72 -10.33 -9.32
N ALA A 35 0.06 -10.07 -8.18
CA ALA A 35 -0.08 -11.05 -7.12
C ALA A 35 -1.23 -10.74 -6.15
N HIS A 36 -1.63 -11.76 -5.39
CA HIS A 36 -2.62 -11.68 -4.31
C HIS A 36 -1.99 -12.17 -3.01
N ARG A 37 -1.33 -11.28 -2.26
CA ARG A 37 -0.45 -11.65 -1.14
C ARG A 37 -0.28 -10.52 -0.13
N ILE A 38 0.21 -10.88 1.04
CA ILE A 38 0.76 -9.95 2.03
C ILE A 38 2.28 -10.08 1.97
N ILE A 39 2.99 -8.96 1.83
CA ILE A 39 4.45 -8.92 1.73
C ILE A 39 5.05 -8.07 2.84
N ARG A 40 6.20 -8.49 3.36
CA ARG A 40 7.09 -7.63 4.17
C ARG A 40 8.22 -7.19 3.27
N GLN A 41 8.40 -5.87 3.19
CA GLN A 41 9.44 -5.25 2.41
C GLN A 41 10.40 -4.52 3.34
N VAL A 42 11.69 -4.57 3.01
CA VAL A 42 12.75 -3.81 3.69
C VAL A 42 13.38 -2.84 2.72
N LEU A 43 13.65 -1.63 3.18
CA LEU A 43 14.36 -0.62 2.42
C LEU A 43 15.84 -1.03 2.32
N VAL A 44 16.32 -1.20 1.10
CA VAL A 44 17.71 -1.60 0.82
C VAL A 44 18.58 -0.38 0.53
N ASP A 45 18.04 0.62 -0.18
CA ASP A 45 18.82 1.77 -0.64
C ASP A 45 17.92 2.99 -0.91
N LYS A 46 18.50 4.20 -0.79
CA LYS A 46 17.88 5.46 -1.22
C LYS A 46 18.76 6.14 -2.26
N LYS A 47 18.29 6.18 -3.50
CA LYS A 47 19.01 6.75 -4.64
C LYS A 47 18.07 7.19 -5.76
N SER A 48 18.49 8.20 -6.51
CA SER A 48 17.70 8.81 -7.58
C SER A 48 17.19 7.81 -8.60
N PHE A 49 15.89 7.91 -8.93
CA PHE A 49 15.26 7.06 -9.93
C PHE A 49 16.01 7.12 -11.28
N PRO A 50 16.29 5.97 -11.92
CA PRO A 50 17.13 5.92 -13.11
C PRO A 50 16.44 6.54 -14.32
N ILE A 51 17.09 7.51 -14.96
CA ILE A 51 16.54 8.25 -16.12
C ILE A 51 16.42 7.36 -17.38
N ASN A 52 17.27 6.34 -17.49
CA ASN A 52 17.41 5.52 -18.71
C ASN A 52 16.76 4.13 -18.60
N GLN A 53 16.06 3.82 -17.51
CA GLN A 53 15.36 2.54 -17.39
C GLN A 53 13.89 2.68 -17.78
N MET A 54 13.34 1.63 -18.38
CA MET A 54 11.92 1.56 -18.69
C MET A 54 11.12 1.40 -17.40
N ILE A 55 10.14 2.28 -17.20
CA ILE A 55 9.23 2.21 -16.07
C ILE A 55 8.25 1.05 -16.29
N THR A 56 8.05 0.19 -15.29
CA THR A 56 7.13 -0.94 -15.37
C THR A 56 5.68 -0.46 -15.21
N SER A 57 5.43 0.41 -14.23
CA SER A 57 4.12 1.04 -14.04
C SER A 57 4.25 2.36 -13.27
N GLU A 58 3.23 3.19 -13.40
CA GLU A 58 3.09 4.47 -12.70
C GLU A 58 1.65 4.62 -12.19
N TRP A 59 1.50 5.18 -11.00
CA TRP A 59 0.19 5.42 -10.39
C TRP A 59 0.27 6.55 -9.36
N ASP A 60 -0.87 6.95 -8.81
CA ASP A 60 -0.88 7.87 -7.67
C ASP A 60 -1.17 7.10 -6.38
N THR A 61 -0.57 7.54 -5.27
CA THR A 61 -0.78 6.98 -3.94
C THR A 61 -1.32 8.05 -3.00
N LEU A 62 -2.27 7.65 -2.15
CA LEU A 62 -2.86 8.46 -1.10
C LEU A 62 -2.21 8.08 0.24
N VAL A 63 -1.71 9.07 0.98
CA VAL A 63 -1.17 8.88 2.33
C VAL A 63 -2.24 9.28 3.35
N LEU A 64 -2.54 8.34 4.24
CA LEU A 64 -3.35 8.55 5.41
C LEU A 64 -2.48 8.53 6.67
N LYS A 65 -2.74 9.44 7.60
CA LYS A 65 -2.12 9.46 8.92
C LYS A 65 -3.17 9.74 9.98
N ASP A 66 -3.30 8.81 10.92
CA ASP A 66 -4.23 8.90 12.06
C ASP A 66 -5.66 9.25 11.60
N GLY A 67 -6.15 8.46 10.64
CA GLY A 67 -7.48 8.55 10.06
C GLY A 67 -7.72 9.73 9.11
N LYS A 68 -6.69 10.51 8.76
CA LYS A 68 -6.81 11.70 7.90
C LYS A 68 -5.97 11.59 6.65
N PHE A 69 -6.51 12.09 5.54
CA PHE A 69 -5.72 12.29 4.32
C PHE A 69 -4.66 13.38 4.54
N VAL A 70 -3.41 13.07 4.20
CA VAL A 70 -2.27 13.97 4.34
C VAL A 70 -1.82 14.50 2.98
N GLN A 71 -1.56 13.58 2.05
CA GLN A 71 -1.03 13.95 0.73
C GLN A 71 -1.36 12.89 -0.32
N LYS A 72 -1.30 13.33 -1.58
CA LYS A 72 -1.33 12.47 -2.77
C LYS A 72 -0.03 12.69 -3.52
N TYR A 73 0.67 11.63 -3.89
CA TYR A 73 1.91 11.71 -4.68
C TYR A 73 1.91 10.66 -5.80
N HIS A 74 2.78 10.87 -6.78
CA HIS A 74 2.92 9.98 -7.93
C HIS A 74 4.06 8.98 -7.69
N VAL A 75 3.82 7.72 -8.00
CA VAL A 75 4.77 6.62 -7.88
C VAL A 75 5.23 6.19 -9.26
N LYS A 76 6.54 6.08 -9.42
CA LYS A 76 7.19 5.38 -10.52
C LYS A 76 7.80 4.09 -10.02
N TRP A 77 7.52 2.99 -10.70
CA TRP A 77 7.94 1.68 -10.27
C TRP A 77 8.65 0.90 -11.36
N ILE A 78 9.77 0.28 -11.00
CA ILE A 78 10.49 -0.69 -11.82
C ILE A 78 10.52 -2.02 -11.07
N ASP A 79 9.96 -3.04 -11.70
CA ASP A 79 10.01 -4.42 -11.22
C ASP A 79 11.42 -4.99 -11.45
N MET A 80 12.11 -5.32 -10.37
CA MET A 80 13.39 -6.01 -10.37
C MET A 80 13.27 -7.36 -9.66
N ASP A 81 12.14 -8.04 -9.83
CA ASP A 81 11.78 -9.34 -9.23
C ASP A 81 11.56 -9.26 -7.71
N LYS A 82 12.52 -9.71 -6.90
CA LYS A 82 12.45 -9.58 -5.43
C LYS A 82 12.73 -8.18 -4.93
N ARG A 83 13.23 -7.31 -5.81
CA ARG A 83 13.48 -5.90 -5.52
C ARG A 83 12.57 -5.03 -6.37
N ASP A 84 12.13 -3.94 -5.78
CA ASP A 84 11.29 -2.95 -6.42
C ASP A 84 11.97 -1.61 -6.29
N TRP A 85 12.17 -0.92 -7.41
CA TRP A 85 12.59 0.48 -7.37
C TRP A 85 11.34 1.36 -7.42
N CYS A 86 11.01 2.01 -6.30
CA CYS A 86 9.87 2.90 -6.17
C CYS A 86 10.39 4.33 -5.94
N ASN A 87 10.22 5.22 -6.92
CA ASN A 87 10.77 6.59 -6.85
C ASN A 87 12.26 6.58 -6.45
N ASP A 88 12.69 7.31 -5.42
CA ASP A 88 14.10 7.36 -5.04
C ASP A 88 14.50 6.27 -4.04
N GLU A 89 13.75 5.17 -3.96
CA GLU A 89 13.95 4.09 -2.98
C GLU A 89 13.96 2.70 -3.63
N ILE A 90 14.79 1.81 -3.10
CA ILE A 90 14.78 0.39 -3.44
C ILE A 90 14.31 -0.43 -2.24
N TRP A 91 13.28 -1.23 -2.47
CA TRP A 91 12.68 -2.12 -1.49
C TRP A 91 12.92 -3.58 -1.88
N GLU A 92 13.13 -4.47 -0.90
CA GLU A 92 13.29 -5.91 -1.11
C GLU A 92 12.22 -6.68 -0.34
N THR A 93 11.54 -7.59 -1.02
CA THR A 93 10.57 -8.50 -0.40
C THR A 93 11.29 -9.60 0.36
N VAL A 94 11.13 -9.64 1.69
CA VAL A 94 11.81 -10.60 2.58
C VAL A 94 10.89 -11.71 3.09
N LYS A 95 9.58 -11.50 3.05
CA LYS A 95 8.56 -12.48 3.46
C LYS A 95 7.30 -12.24 2.64
N GLU A 96 6.63 -13.31 2.25
CA GLU A 96 5.33 -13.27 1.59
C GLU A 96 4.43 -14.38 2.11
N GLN A 97 3.11 -14.13 2.10
CA GLN A 97 2.10 -15.14 2.33
C GLN A 97 0.83 -14.84 1.53
N PRO A 98 0.01 -15.84 1.21
CA PRO A 98 -1.28 -15.62 0.56
C PRO A 98 -2.19 -14.71 1.41
N ILE A 99 -2.96 -13.85 0.74
CA ILE A 99 -4.01 -13.07 1.37
C ILE A 99 -5.32 -13.87 1.39
N SER A 100 -6.05 -13.85 2.50
CA SER A 100 -7.33 -14.58 2.59
C SER A 100 -8.44 -13.82 1.85
N LYS A 101 -9.40 -14.55 1.29
CA LYS A 101 -10.54 -13.97 0.57
C LYS A 101 -11.33 -12.96 1.43
N GLU A 102 -11.59 -13.29 2.68
CA GLU A 102 -12.29 -12.40 3.62
C GLU A 102 -11.51 -11.10 3.84
N LEU A 103 -10.18 -11.19 3.97
CA LEU A 103 -9.34 -10.00 4.13
C LEU A 103 -9.32 -9.16 2.85
N THR A 104 -9.20 -9.80 1.68
CA THR A 104 -9.29 -9.15 0.38
C THR A 104 -10.59 -8.35 0.23
N GLU A 105 -11.74 -8.94 0.54
CA GLU A 105 -13.05 -8.29 0.41
C GLU A 105 -13.14 -7.04 1.32
N ASN A 106 -12.65 -7.14 2.55
CA ASN A 106 -12.64 -6.02 3.49
C ASN A 106 -11.67 -4.91 3.05
N LEU A 107 -10.45 -5.25 2.64
CA LEU A 107 -9.45 -4.27 2.18
C LEU A 107 -9.87 -3.61 0.87
N LEU A 108 -10.52 -4.33 -0.04
CA LEU A 108 -11.09 -3.74 -1.26
C LEU A 108 -12.20 -2.74 -0.92
N ARG A 109 -13.07 -3.06 0.04
CA ARG A 109 -14.09 -2.12 0.51
C ARG A 109 -13.46 -0.83 1.06
N TYR A 110 -12.47 -0.95 1.93
CA TYR A 110 -11.84 0.21 2.56
C TYR A 110 -11.00 1.03 1.58
N SER A 111 -10.21 0.39 0.72
CA SER A 111 -9.42 1.08 -0.31
C SER A 111 -10.30 1.88 -1.27
N ARG A 112 -11.49 1.38 -1.62
CA ARG A 112 -12.49 2.14 -2.40
C ARG A 112 -13.04 3.33 -1.62
N ILE A 113 -13.42 3.14 -0.35
CA ILE A 113 -13.87 4.27 0.50
C ILE A 113 -12.80 5.37 0.52
N VAL A 114 -11.54 4.99 0.72
CA VAL A 114 -10.40 5.91 0.73
C VAL A 114 -10.24 6.59 -0.63
N SER A 115 -10.13 5.81 -1.71
CA SER A 115 -9.89 6.34 -3.07
C SER A 115 -11.02 7.26 -3.53
N ASP A 116 -12.28 6.88 -3.31
CA ASP A 116 -13.43 7.65 -3.76
C ASP A 116 -13.67 8.91 -2.91
N ASN A 117 -13.21 8.92 -1.65
CA ASN A 117 -13.58 9.96 -0.68
C ASN A 117 -12.40 10.61 0.05
N TYR A 118 -11.16 10.50 -0.42
CA TYR A 118 -9.97 10.97 0.31
C TYR A 118 -10.04 12.44 0.78
N LYS A 119 -10.71 13.32 0.01
CA LYS A 119 -10.92 14.74 0.37
C LYS A 119 -11.97 14.95 1.48
N PHE A 120 -12.78 13.94 1.77
CA PHE A 120 -13.92 14.00 2.69
C PHE A 120 -13.95 12.82 3.68
N LEU A 121 -12.80 12.20 3.99
CA LEU A 121 -12.71 11.02 4.88
C LEU A 121 -13.28 11.25 6.27
N HIS A 122 -13.36 12.49 6.74
CA HIS A 122 -14.01 12.82 8.00
C HIS A 122 -15.49 12.40 8.05
N LYS A 123 -16.16 12.23 6.89
CA LYS A 123 -17.53 11.71 6.80
C LYS A 123 -17.63 10.20 6.96
N PHE A 124 -16.49 9.50 6.92
CA PHE A 124 -16.36 8.05 6.99
C PHE A 124 -15.42 7.66 8.14
N SER A 125 -15.46 8.41 9.24
CA SER A 125 -14.50 8.25 10.34
C SER A 125 -14.54 6.86 10.97
N ASP A 126 -15.72 6.25 11.04
CA ASP A 126 -15.91 4.93 11.62
C ASP A 126 -15.35 3.83 10.72
N GLU A 127 -15.52 3.95 9.40
CA GLU A 127 -14.94 3.05 8.42
C GLU A 127 -13.41 3.17 8.37
N VAL A 128 -12.89 4.40 8.40
CA VAL A 128 -11.43 4.63 8.43
C VAL A 128 -10.82 4.07 9.72
N LYS A 129 -11.46 4.27 10.87
CA LYS A 129 -11.02 3.66 12.13
C LYS A 129 -11.07 2.13 12.08
N SER A 130 -12.11 1.56 11.49
CA SER A 130 -12.23 0.11 11.31
C SER A 130 -11.15 -0.43 10.36
N PHE A 131 -10.77 0.34 9.35
CA PHE A 131 -9.69 0.02 8.44
C PHE A 131 -8.33 -0.01 9.14
N GLU A 132 -8.00 1.03 9.92
CA GLU A 132 -6.76 1.08 10.72
C GLU A 132 -6.67 -0.09 11.72
N GLN A 133 -7.77 -0.42 12.38
CA GLN A 133 -7.85 -1.55 13.32
C GLN A 133 -7.62 -2.89 12.61
N LEU A 134 -8.24 -3.09 11.44
CA LEU A 134 -8.03 -4.29 10.63
C LEU A 134 -6.57 -4.44 10.24
N LEU A 135 -5.97 -3.39 9.65
CA LEU A 135 -4.57 -3.41 9.25
C LEU A 135 -3.64 -3.67 10.43
N SER A 136 -3.85 -2.99 11.57
CA SER A 136 -3.05 -3.19 12.79
C SER A 136 -3.10 -4.64 13.28
N LYS A 137 -4.29 -5.25 13.26
CA LYS A 137 -4.48 -6.66 13.65
C LYS A 137 -3.75 -7.61 12.69
N GLU A 138 -3.86 -7.40 11.38
CA GLU A 138 -3.21 -8.28 10.40
C GLU A 138 -1.69 -8.11 10.39
N MET A 139 -1.19 -6.88 10.57
CA MET A 139 0.25 -6.64 10.75
C MET A 139 0.81 -7.37 11.98
N ALA A 140 0.11 -7.29 13.12
CA ALA A 140 0.54 -7.98 14.34
C ALA A 140 0.62 -9.50 14.15
N LYS A 141 -0.34 -10.10 13.44
CA LYS A 141 -0.29 -11.53 13.08
C LYS A 141 0.83 -11.89 12.13
N PHE A 142 1.20 -10.98 11.23
CA PHE A 142 2.22 -11.26 10.21
C PHE A 142 3.66 -11.10 10.74
N LEU A 143 3.83 -10.21 11.73
CA LEU A 143 5.10 -9.94 12.41
C LEU A 143 5.39 -10.91 13.57
N GLY A 144 4.35 -11.36 14.29
CA GLY A 144 4.44 -12.39 15.33
C GLY A 144 4.57 -13.80 14.76
#